data_AF-A0A925V337-F1
#
_entry.id   AF-A0A925V337-F1
#
_cell.length_a   1.000
_cell.length_b   1.000
_cell.length_c   1.000
_cell.angle_alpha   90.00
_cell.angle_beta   90.00
_cell.angle_gamma   90.00
#
_symmetry.space_group_name_H-M   'P 1'
#
loop_
_entity.id
_entity.type
_entity.pdbx_description
1 polymer ?
#
loop_
_entity_poly.entity_id
_entity_poly.type
_entity_poly.pdbx_seq_one_letter_code
_entity_poly.pdbx_strand_id
1 'polypeptide(L)'
;MRLSKRSMAGVLGVFGLGCGGGDDELRNGYVRVQLLRSESQASFPDEGTSRVIATLQYGECLSDFYADNPAQRQEGTVGAGDFGDGADGGEGWLDRLCDGSVEGTAPCEVVSIVQNVEVGRLTVTYDVEEFHDNSQVVFGPLPTIATAGCAAGLLPTVRVVSNDSLRGEDVEGNVIWNAASFDPLEVATGPNGVIRAHRGSPE
;
A
#
# COMPACT_ATOMS: atom_id res chain seq x y z
N MET A 1 9.70 -53.97 -57.54
CA MET A 1 8.64 -53.03 -57.12
C MET A 1 9.15 -51.61 -57.31
N ARG A 2 8.33 -50.75 -57.94
CA ARG A 2 8.64 -49.37 -58.36
C ARG A 2 8.13 -48.36 -57.32
N LEU A 3 8.68 -47.13 -57.41
CA LEU A 3 8.06 -45.82 -57.07
C LEU A 3 7.82 -45.57 -55.55
N SER A 4 7.93 -44.37 -54.98
CA SER A 4 8.07 -43.00 -55.46
C SER A 4 8.46 -42.10 -54.28
N LYS A 5 9.24 -41.04 -54.54
CA LYS A 5 9.35 -39.83 -53.68
C LYS A 5 7.97 -39.18 -53.47
N ARG A 6 7.74 -38.60 -52.28
CA ARG A 6 6.95 -37.37 -52.10
C ARG A 6 7.52 -36.52 -50.97
N SER A 7 7.85 -35.27 -51.30
CA SER A 7 7.99 -34.15 -50.39
C SER A 7 6.62 -33.66 -49.91
N MET A 8 6.56 -33.21 -48.67
CA MET A 8 5.69 -32.14 -48.10
C MET A 8 6.55 -31.55 -46.96
N ALA A 9 7.01 -30.30 -46.93
CA ALA A 9 6.37 -29.00 -47.15
C ALA A 9 5.21 -28.76 -46.18
N GLY A 10 5.45 -27.92 -45.17
CA GLY A 10 4.50 -27.49 -44.14
C GLY A 10 5.10 -27.70 -42.74
N VAL A 11 5.11 -26.76 -41.81
CA VAL A 11 4.38 -25.51 -41.65
C VAL A 11 5.21 -24.61 -40.74
N LEU A 12 5.12 -23.29 -40.97
CA LEU A 12 5.61 -22.24 -40.07
C LEU A 12 5.12 -22.47 -38.64
N GLY A 13 6.04 -22.41 -37.68
CA GLY A 13 5.73 -22.33 -36.26
C GLY A 13 6.79 -21.53 -35.54
N VAL A 14 6.91 -20.25 -35.86
CA VAL A 14 7.54 -19.29 -34.94
C VAL A 14 6.58 -19.16 -33.77
N PHE A 15 6.76 -20.00 -32.76
CA PHE A 15 6.18 -19.75 -31.45
C PHE A 15 6.97 -18.62 -30.79
N GLY A 16 6.66 -17.39 -31.21
CA GLY A 16 6.82 -16.22 -30.37
C GLY A 16 5.74 -16.26 -29.29
N LEU A 17 6.01 -16.98 -28.21
CA LEU A 17 5.38 -16.76 -26.91
C LEU A 17 6.47 -16.26 -25.96
N GLY A 18 7.06 -15.13 -26.36
CA GLY A 18 7.78 -14.24 -25.46
C GLY A 18 6.86 -13.09 -25.05
N CYS A 19 5.80 -13.42 -24.33
CA CYS A 19 5.07 -12.48 -23.47
C CYS A 19 4.80 -13.19 -22.13
N GLY A 20 5.88 -13.69 -21.52
CA GLY A 20 5.92 -13.68 -20.06
C GLY A 20 6.30 -12.25 -19.69
N GLY A 21 5.30 -11.39 -19.51
CA GLY A 21 5.49 -10.24 -18.63
C GLY A 21 5.81 -10.85 -17.29
N GLY A 22 7.09 -10.85 -16.93
CA GLY A 22 7.55 -11.42 -15.69
C GLY A 22 6.75 -10.79 -14.57
N ASP A 23 6.32 -11.62 -13.62
CA ASP A 23 6.00 -11.17 -12.29
C ASP A 23 7.28 -10.55 -11.71
N ASP A 24 7.66 -9.36 -12.16
CA ASP A 24 8.73 -8.58 -11.58
C ASP A 24 8.27 -8.31 -10.15
N GLU A 25 8.91 -9.01 -9.21
CA GLU A 25 8.63 -8.90 -7.79
C GLU A 25 8.64 -7.41 -7.42
N LEU A 26 7.51 -6.91 -6.93
CA LEU A 26 7.36 -5.49 -6.60
C LEU A 26 8.43 -5.10 -5.58
N ARG A 27 9.14 -4.00 -5.86
CA ARG A 27 10.19 -3.46 -4.99
C ARG A 27 9.57 -2.82 -3.77
N ASN A 28 8.37 -2.26 -3.92
CA ASN A 28 7.58 -1.80 -2.80
C ASN A 28 6.44 -2.79 -2.51
N GLY A 29 5.92 -2.68 -1.30
CA GLY A 29 4.76 -3.38 -0.80
C GLY A 29 3.95 -2.45 0.08
N TYR A 30 3.20 -3.06 0.98
CA TYR A 30 2.27 -2.35 1.84
C TYR A 30 2.18 -3.00 3.21
N VAL A 31 1.45 -2.35 4.10
CA VAL A 31 0.85 -2.96 5.29
C VAL A 31 -0.66 -2.73 5.25
N ARG A 32 -1.42 -3.55 5.96
CA ARG A 32 -2.87 -3.35 6.10
C ARG A 32 -3.18 -2.58 7.37
N VAL A 33 -4.07 -1.61 7.28
CA VAL A 33 -4.64 -0.94 8.46
C VAL A 33 -6.10 -1.34 8.58
N GLN A 34 -6.39 -2.23 9.50
CA GLN A 34 -7.73 -2.75 9.73
C GLN A 34 -8.51 -1.83 10.68
N LEU A 35 -9.68 -1.39 10.26
CA LEU A 35 -10.54 -0.44 10.97
C LEU A 35 -11.56 -1.18 11.82
N LEU A 36 -11.28 -1.27 13.11
CA LEU A 36 -12.15 -1.91 14.08
C LEU A 36 -12.98 -0.88 14.84
N ARG A 37 -14.10 -1.33 15.39
CA ARG A 37 -14.85 -0.57 16.38
C ARG A 37 -14.13 -0.66 17.73
N SER A 38 -14.17 0.41 18.53
CA SER A 38 -13.83 0.29 19.95
C SER A 38 -14.90 -0.54 20.68
N GLU A 39 -14.48 -1.37 21.64
CA GLU A 39 -15.39 -2.20 22.46
C GLU A 39 -16.42 -1.36 23.23
N SER A 40 -16.09 -0.11 23.54
CA SER A 40 -16.95 0.80 24.30
C SER A 40 -18.04 1.48 23.47
N GLN A 41 -18.06 1.30 22.14
CA GLN A 41 -19.06 1.92 21.27
C GLN A 41 -20.17 0.96 20.87
N ALA A 42 -21.41 1.43 20.88
CA ALA A 42 -22.59 0.65 20.49
C ALA A 42 -22.78 0.56 18.97
N SER A 43 -22.39 1.61 18.24
CA SER A 43 -22.40 1.71 16.78
C SER A 43 -21.03 2.15 16.26
N PHE A 44 -20.82 2.10 14.95
CA PHE A 44 -19.62 2.67 14.37
C PHE A 44 -19.75 4.21 14.31
N PRO A 45 -18.67 4.95 14.60
CA PRO A 45 -18.67 6.41 14.53
C PRO A 45 -18.41 6.91 13.10
N ASP A 46 -18.60 6.08 12.08
CA ASP A 46 -18.16 6.34 10.70
C ASP A 46 -19.25 6.87 9.78
N GLU A 47 -20.49 7.02 10.25
CA GLU A 47 -21.55 7.66 9.47
C GLU A 47 -21.11 9.07 9.03
N GLY A 48 -21.11 9.29 7.71
CA GLY A 48 -20.65 10.54 7.11
C GLY A 48 -19.15 10.60 6.78
N THR A 49 -18.36 9.56 7.07
CA THR A 49 -16.94 9.52 6.69
C THR A 49 -16.84 9.39 5.18
N SER A 50 -16.22 10.38 4.54
CA SER A 50 -15.91 10.35 3.11
C SER A 50 -14.42 10.26 2.84
N ARG A 51 -13.57 10.49 3.85
CA ARG A 51 -12.13 10.46 3.72
C ARG A 51 -11.47 9.77 4.90
N VAL A 52 -10.42 8.99 4.63
CA VAL A 52 -9.50 8.47 5.66
C VAL A 52 -8.10 8.98 5.41
N ILE A 53 -7.44 9.41 6.47
CA ILE A 53 -6.05 9.85 6.44
C ILE A 53 -5.25 8.93 7.36
N ALA A 54 -4.36 8.14 6.76
CA ALA A 54 -3.45 7.26 7.46
C ALA A 54 -2.04 7.86 7.44
N THR A 55 -1.41 7.96 8.60
CA THR A 55 -0.10 8.56 8.79
C THR A 55 0.77 7.71 9.71
N LEU A 56 1.73 6.99 9.14
CA LEU A 56 2.66 6.13 9.89
C LEU A 56 4.09 6.64 9.79
N GLN A 57 4.86 6.42 10.85
CA GLN A 57 6.27 6.77 10.91
C GLN A 57 7.13 5.58 10.46
N TYR A 58 8.18 5.84 9.72
CA TYR A 58 9.20 4.87 9.37
C TYR A 58 9.96 4.40 10.62
N GLY A 59 10.19 3.10 10.71
CA GLY A 59 11.20 2.51 11.57
C GLY A 59 12.61 2.81 11.05
N GLU A 60 13.61 2.48 11.86
CA GLU A 60 15.02 2.79 11.61
C GLU A 60 15.49 2.37 10.21
N CYS A 61 15.22 1.12 9.80
CA CYS A 61 15.64 0.64 8.49
C CYS A 61 15.05 1.46 7.33
N LEU A 62 13.77 1.83 7.39
CA LEU A 62 13.16 2.61 6.30
C LEU A 62 13.67 4.05 6.27
N SER A 63 13.93 4.65 7.44
CA SER A 63 14.58 5.95 7.53
C SER A 63 15.98 5.93 6.89
N ASP A 64 16.80 4.95 7.23
CA ASP A 64 18.15 4.80 6.67
C ASP A 64 18.10 4.52 5.16
N PHE A 65 17.19 3.64 4.72
CA PHE A 65 17.00 3.34 3.31
C PHE A 65 16.76 4.61 2.49
N TYR A 66 15.82 5.46 2.89
CA TYR A 66 15.53 6.69 2.15
C TYR A 66 16.64 7.74 2.30
N ALA A 67 17.38 7.76 3.41
CA ALA A 67 18.55 8.61 3.56
C ALA A 67 19.62 8.25 2.51
N ASP A 68 19.91 6.96 2.36
CA ASP A 68 20.96 6.42 1.48
C ASP A 68 20.51 6.31 0.00
N ASN A 69 19.20 6.25 -0.26
CA ASN A 69 18.64 6.10 -1.61
C ASN A 69 17.72 7.26 -2.02
N PRO A 70 18.22 8.50 -2.20
CA PRO A 70 17.39 9.65 -2.58
C PRO A 70 16.58 9.45 -3.86
N ALA A 71 17.06 8.65 -4.81
CA ALA A 71 16.35 8.36 -6.05
C ALA A 71 15.05 7.55 -5.83
N GLN A 72 14.96 6.79 -4.74
CA GLN A 72 13.80 5.98 -4.36
C GLN A 72 12.75 6.76 -3.56
N ARG A 73 13.04 8.01 -3.18
CA ARG A 73 12.06 8.90 -2.53
C ARG A 73 10.95 9.25 -3.51
N GLN A 74 9.79 9.69 -2.99
CA GLN A 74 8.62 10.04 -3.80
C GLN A 74 8.95 11.01 -4.95
N GLU A 75 9.74 12.06 -4.69
CA GLU A 75 10.15 13.04 -5.72
C GLU A 75 11.45 12.65 -6.44
N GLY A 76 12.00 11.48 -6.12
CA GLY A 76 13.20 10.93 -6.73
C GLY A 76 12.94 10.37 -8.12
N THR A 77 14.00 10.21 -8.91
CA THR A 77 13.91 9.76 -10.31
C THR A 77 13.33 8.36 -10.50
N VAL A 78 13.35 7.52 -9.46
CA VAL A 78 12.75 6.18 -9.47
C VAL A 78 11.44 6.18 -8.69
N GLY A 79 11.41 6.76 -7.50
CA GLY A 79 10.23 6.75 -6.65
C GLY A 79 9.04 7.51 -7.23
N ALA A 80 9.24 8.50 -8.11
CA ALA A 80 8.13 9.19 -8.77
C ALA A 80 7.19 8.24 -9.52
N GLY A 81 7.74 7.26 -10.25
CA GLY A 81 6.92 6.25 -10.94
C GLY A 81 6.36 5.19 -9.99
N ASP A 82 7.01 4.93 -8.85
CA ASP A 82 6.50 3.97 -7.87
C ASP A 82 5.31 4.54 -7.09
N PHE A 83 5.39 5.80 -6.65
CA PHE A 83 4.36 6.49 -5.90
C PHE A 83 3.21 7.02 -6.78
N GLY A 84 3.45 7.13 -8.09
CA GLY A 84 2.47 7.61 -9.07
C GLY A 84 1.42 6.56 -9.44
N ASP A 85 0.77 6.80 -10.58
CA ASP A 85 -0.19 5.87 -11.18
C ASP A 85 0.51 4.89 -12.14
N GLY A 86 -0.24 3.92 -12.70
CA GLY A 86 0.32 2.95 -13.64
C GLY A 86 0.86 3.57 -14.94
N ALA A 87 0.48 4.78 -15.30
CA ALA A 87 0.95 5.48 -16.50
C ALA A 87 2.30 6.20 -16.29
N ASP A 88 2.70 6.44 -15.04
CA ASP A 88 3.97 7.09 -14.68
C ASP A 88 5.21 6.18 -14.87
N GLY A 89 5.01 4.93 -15.30
CA GLY A 89 6.08 4.04 -15.75
C GLY A 89 6.90 3.36 -14.64
N GLY A 90 6.43 3.41 -13.38
CA GLY A 90 6.94 2.61 -12.27
C GLY A 90 5.90 1.61 -11.78
N GLU A 91 5.88 1.36 -10.47
CA GLU A 91 4.95 0.39 -9.86
C GLU A 91 3.50 0.87 -9.80
N GLY A 92 3.24 2.18 -9.83
CA GLY A 92 1.87 2.71 -9.88
C GLY A 92 1.06 2.49 -8.59
N TRP A 93 1.64 2.80 -7.43
CA TRP A 93 0.98 2.53 -6.15
C TRP A 93 -0.23 3.40 -5.86
N LEU A 94 -0.40 4.54 -6.53
CA LEU A 94 -1.62 5.33 -6.41
C LEU A 94 -2.86 4.50 -6.77
N ASP A 95 -2.78 3.69 -7.83
CA ASP A 95 -3.88 2.82 -8.26
C ASP A 95 -3.99 1.55 -7.40
N ARG A 96 -2.85 0.98 -7.00
CA ARG A 96 -2.79 -0.35 -6.36
C ARG A 96 -3.36 -0.40 -4.94
N LEU A 97 -3.29 0.68 -4.17
CA LEU A 97 -3.74 0.61 -2.76
C LEU A 97 -5.27 0.40 -2.64
N CYS A 98 -6.04 0.73 -3.67
CA CYS A 98 -7.49 0.59 -3.71
C CYS A 98 -8.00 -0.33 -4.84
N ASP A 99 -7.14 -1.11 -5.50
CA ASP A 99 -7.50 -1.94 -6.67
C ASP A 99 -8.35 -3.19 -6.34
N GLY A 100 -8.63 -3.44 -5.06
CA GLY A 100 -9.39 -4.60 -4.59
C GLY A 100 -8.63 -5.92 -4.59
N SER A 101 -7.31 -5.92 -4.83
CA SER A 101 -6.46 -7.12 -4.79
C SER A 101 -6.29 -7.70 -3.38
N VAL A 102 -6.54 -6.89 -2.35
CA VAL A 102 -6.45 -7.29 -0.94
C VAL A 102 -7.87 -7.44 -0.38
N GLU A 103 -8.21 -8.67 0.02
CA GLU A 103 -9.53 -9.00 0.57
C GLU A 103 -9.86 -8.16 1.81
N GLY A 104 -11.05 -7.55 1.84
CA GLY A 104 -11.53 -6.72 2.95
C GLY A 104 -11.16 -5.24 2.84
N THR A 105 -10.42 -4.84 1.80
CA THR A 105 -10.17 -3.43 1.50
C THR A 105 -11.47 -2.71 1.19
N ALA A 106 -11.70 -1.58 1.84
CA ALA A 106 -12.87 -0.74 1.58
C ALA A 106 -12.85 -0.22 0.13
N PRO A 107 -14.00 -0.06 -0.54
CA PRO A 107 -14.07 0.67 -1.79
C PRO A 107 -13.53 2.09 -1.60
N CYS A 108 -12.43 2.41 -2.29
CA CYS A 108 -11.72 3.66 -2.10
C CYS A 108 -11.02 4.16 -3.37
N GLU A 109 -10.60 5.41 -3.33
CA GLU A 109 -9.68 6.04 -4.28
C GLU A 109 -8.54 6.70 -3.49
N VAL A 110 -7.29 6.54 -3.92
CA VAL A 110 -6.17 7.24 -3.29
C VAL A 110 -6.11 8.67 -3.83
N VAL A 111 -6.38 9.63 -2.95
CA VAL A 111 -6.32 11.06 -3.28
C VAL A 111 -4.87 11.54 -3.35
N SER A 112 -4.05 11.09 -2.39
CA SER A 112 -2.65 11.51 -2.31
C SER A 112 -1.82 10.56 -1.48
N ILE A 113 -0.56 10.41 -1.88
CA ILE A 113 0.50 9.85 -1.06
C ILE A 113 1.50 10.97 -0.82
N VAL A 114 1.91 11.21 0.42
CA VAL A 114 2.86 12.27 0.78
C VAL A 114 3.94 11.70 1.69
N GLN A 115 5.16 11.62 1.16
CA GLN A 115 6.34 11.22 1.90
C GLN A 115 7.04 12.46 2.47
N ASN A 116 7.29 12.44 3.78
CA ASN A 116 8.17 13.38 4.45
C ASN A 116 9.35 12.63 5.06
N VAL A 117 10.47 12.60 4.34
CA VAL A 117 11.69 11.91 4.78
C VAL A 117 12.40 12.59 5.94
N GLU A 118 12.23 13.91 6.12
CA GLU A 118 12.90 14.66 7.19
C GLU A 118 12.39 14.26 8.58
N VAL A 119 11.09 13.98 8.68
CA VAL A 119 10.47 13.47 9.91
C VAL A 119 10.20 11.96 9.87
N GLY A 120 10.60 11.31 8.77
CA GLY A 120 10.47 9.87 8.54
C GLY A 120 9.03 9.39 8.55
N ARG A 121 8.15 9.97 7.74
CA ARG A 121 6.70 9.70 7.76
C ARG A 121 6.13 9.56 6.36
N LEU A 122 5.13 8.70 6.23
CA LEU A 122 4.28 8.58 5.05
C LEU A 122 2.83 8.89 5.43
N THR A 123 2.17 9.70 4.62
CA THR A 123 0.73 9.99 4.74
C THR A 123 0.04 9.51 3.49
N VAL A 124 -1.04 8.76 3.63
CA VAL A 124 -1.92 8.38 2.53
C VAL A 124 -3.33 8.86 2.85
N THR A 125 -3.92 9.54 1.88
CA THR A 125 -5.29 10.05 1.95
C THR A 125 -6.14 9.27 0.97
N TYR A 126 -7.24 8.72 1.46
CA TYR A 126 -8.19 7.94 0.70
C TYR A 126 -9.54 8.64 0.73
N ASP A 127 -10.17 8.81 -0.43
CA ASP A 127 -11.62 9.02 -0.47
C ASP A 127 -12.28 7.64 -0.44
N VAL A 128 -13.34 7.51 0.36
CA VAL A 128 -13.96 6.23 0.70
C VAL A 128 -15.46 6.34 0.54
N GLU A 129 -16.07 5.34 -0.08
CA GLU A 129 -17.51 5.37 -0.37
C GLU A 129 -18.33 4.87 0.82
N GLU A 130 -17.88 3.77 1.42
CA GLU A 130 -18.55 3.12 2.54
C GLU A 130 -17.55 2.31 3.37
N PHE A 131 -17.81 2.24 4.68
CA PHE A 131 -17.12 1.32 5.59
C PHE A 131 -18.07 0.24 6.07
N HIS A 132 -17.52 -0.96 6.16
CA HIS A 132 -18.15 -2.12 6.78
C HIS A 132 -17.35 -2.53 8.01
N ASP A 133 -17.95 -3.37 8.86
CA ASP A 133 -17.25 -4.01 9.96
C ASP A 133 -15.98 -4.70 9.46
N ASN A 134 -14.85 -4.36 10.07
CA ASN A 134 -13.53 -4.92 9.73
C ASN A 134 -12.99 -4.53 8.35
N SER A 135 -13.55 -3.49 7.71
CA SER A 135 -12.92 -2.84 6.56
C SER A 135 -11.48 -2.48 6.87
N GLN A 136 -10.64 -2.47 5.85
CA GLN A 136 -9.26 -2.04 5.96
C GLN A 136 -8.89 -1.10 4.82
N VAL A 137 -7.81 -0.36 5.02
CA VAL A 137 -7.11 0.37 3.95
C VAL A 137 -5.72 -0.22 3.80
N VAL A 138 -5.19 -0.18 2.58
CA VAL A 138 -3.84 -0.64 2.28
C VAL A 138 -2.91 0.57 2.32
N PHE A 139 -1.86 0.51 3.14
CA PHE A 139 -0.94 1.62 3.38
C PHE A 139 0.43 1.35 2.74
N GLY A 140 0.85 2.25 1.85
CA GLY A 140 2.12 2.17 1.12
C GLY A 140 2.26 3.30 0.11
N PRO A 141 3.21 3.21 -0.84
CA PRO A 141 4.23 2.16 -0.97
C PRO A 141 5.28 2.19 0.12
N LEU A 142 5.77 1.01 0.50
CA LEU A 142 6.90 0.82 1.43
C LEU A 142 7.90 -0.17 0.82
N PRO A 143 9.21 0.08 0.89
CA PRO A 143 10.21 -0.88 0.41
C PRO A 143 10.03 -2.26 1.04
N THR A 144 10.04 -3.31 0.21
CA THR A 144 10.00 -4.69 0.69
C THR A 144 11.25 -5.05 1.48
N ILE A 145 11.25 -6.19 2.18
CA ILE A 145 12.44 -6.70 2.87
C ILE A 145 13.63 -6.83 1.91
N ALA A 146 13.39 -7.32 0.69
CA ALA A 146 14.42 -7.48 -0.33
C ALA A 146 14.97 -6.13 -0.81
N THR A 147 14.09 -5.14 -1.02
CA THR A 147 14.48 -3.82 -1.52
C THR A 147 15.13 -2.95 -0.45
N ALA A 148 14.60 -2.96 0.78
CA ALA A 148 15.13 -2.20 1.89
C ALA A 148 16.54 -2.66 2.29
N GLY A 149 16.81 -3.97 2.16
CA GLY A 149 18.15 -4.53 2.41
C GLY A 149 18.65 -4.26 3.83
N CYS A 150 17.75 -4.22 4.82
CA CYS A 150 18.05 -3.84 6.19
C CYS A 150 19.26 -4.59 6.77
N ALA A 151 20.03 -3.91 7.63
CA ALA A 151 21.13 -4.52 8.37
C ALA A 151 20.65 -5.75 9.17
N ALA A 152 21.57 -6.69 9.44
CA ALA A 152 21.23 -8.00 10.00
C ALA A 152 20.36 -7.90 11.27
N GLY A 153 19.12 -8.37 11.16
CA GLY A 153 18.15 -8.43 12.25
C GLY A 153 17.14 -7.28 12.30
N LEU A 154 17.31 -6.22 11.50
CA LEU A 154 16.30 -5.18 11.33
C LEU A 154 15.33 -5.55 10.21
N LEU A 155 14.08 -5.12 10.35
CA LEU A 155 13.03 -5.25 9.34
C LEU A 155 12.61 -3.85 8.87
N PRO A 156 12.13 -3.67 7.63
CA PRO A 156 11.53 -2.43 7.22
C PRO A 156 10.18 -2.30 7.92
N THR A 157 10.11 -1.51 8.98
CA THR A 157 8.89 -1.35 9.77
C THR A 157 8.27 0.03 9.62
N VAL A 158 6.97 0.09 9.86
CA VAL A 158 6.23 1.34 10.10
C VAL A 158 5.55 1.27 11.45
N ARG A 159 5.46 2.42 12.12
CA ARG A 159 4.89 2.54 13.47
C ARG A 159 3.86 3.65 13.58
N VAL A 160 2.90 3.40 14.45
CA VAL A 160 1.95 4.37 14.97
C VAL A 160 2.64 5.24 16.01
N VAL A 161 2.39 6.55 15.98
CA VAL A 161 3.00 7.49 16.93
C VAL A 161 1.98 8.21 17.81
N SER A 162 0.73 8.27 17.39
CA SER A 162 -0.35 8.93 18.10
C SER A 162 -1.70 8.39 17.64
N ASN A 163 -2.76 8.73 18.37
CA ASN A 163 -4.14 8.45 17.99
C ASN A 163 -4.53 9.13 16.65
N ASP A 164 -3.94 10.29 16.35
CA ASP A 164 -4.09 10.98 15.07
C ASP A 164 -3.35 10.31 13.88
N SER A 165 -2.63 9.20 14.11
CA SER A 165 -2.04 8.42 13.01
C SER A 165 -3.09 7.84 12.07
N LEU A 166 -4.35 7.77 12.49
CA LEU A 166 -5.45 7.36 11.64
C LEU A 166 -6.73 8.09 12.03
N ARG A 167 -7.34 8.76 11.08
CA ARG A 167 -8.58 9.50 11.28
C ARG A 167 -9.50 9.46 10.08
N GLY A 168 -10.78 9.67 10.33
CA GLY A 168 -11.81 9.83 9.32
C GLY A 168 -12.36 11.25 9.31
N GLU A 169 -12.58 11.78 8.12
CA GLU A 169 -13.12 13.11 7.88
C GLU A 169 -14.38 13.03 7.01
N ASP A 170 -15.27 14.03 7.16
CA ASP A 170 -16.38 14.26 6.24
C ASP A 170 -15.95 15.00 4.97
N VAL A 171 -16.92 15.30 4.10
CA VAL A 171 -16.69 15.98 2.82
C VAL A 171 -16.21 17.43 2.99
N GLU A 172 -16.43 18.03 4.16
CA GLU A 172 -16.01 19.39 4.50
C GLU A 172 -14.62 19.40 5.18
N GLY A 173 -14.07 18.23 5.51
CA GLY A 173 -12.78 18.07 6.20
C GLY A 173 -12.89 18.10 7.73
N ASN A 174 -14.10 17.99 8.29
CA ASN A 174 -14.27 17.88 9.74
C ASN A 174 -13.91 16.45 10.18
N VAL A 175 -13.15 16.33 11.26
CA VAL A 175 -12.79 15.03 11.84
C VAL A 175 -14.03 14.41 12.50
N ILE A 176 -14.45 13.25 12.02
CA ILE A 176 -15.58 12.49 12.56
C ILE A 176 -15.11 11.48 13.60
N TRP A 177 -13.91 10.93 13.43
CA TRP A 177 -13.32 9.97 14.36
C TRP A 177 -11.80 9.94 14.24
N ASN A 178 -11.15 9.52 15.33
CA ASN A 178 -9.73 9.16 15.37
C ASN A 178 -9.61 7.73 15.89
N ALA A 179 -8.49 7.06 15.63
CA ALA A 179 -8.19 5.81 16.30
C ALA A 179 -7.96 6.05 17.80
N ALA A 180 -8.71 5.36 18.66
CA ALA A 180 -8.54 5.39 20.11
C ALA A 180 -7.37 4.53 20.59
N SER A 181 -7.08 3.44 19.86
CA SER A 181 -5.97 2.54 20.14
C SER A 181 -5.54 1.77 18.90
N PHE A 182 -4.34 1.19 18.97
CA PHE A 182 -3.78 0.38 17.91
C PHE A 182 -3.16 -0.91 18.45
N ASP A 183 -3.25 -2.00 17.69
CA ASP A 183 -2.60 -3.27 17.99
C ASP A 183 -2.15 -4.02 16.72
N PRO A 184 -0.85 -4.28 16.51
CA PRO A 184 0.28 -3.74 17.27
C PRO A 184 0.58 -2.28 16.89
N LEU A 185 1.50 -1.63 17.61
CA LEU A 185 1.95 -0.27 17.30
C LEU A 185 2.99 -0.21 16.17
N GLU A 186 3.62 -1.32 15.83
CA GLU A 186 4.66 -1.40 14.80
C GLU A 186 4.52 -2.72 14.03
N VAL A 187 4.68 -2.66 12.71
CA VAL A 187 4.63 -3.83 11.82
C VAL A 187 5.69 -3.73 10.74
N ALA A 188 6.17 -4.87 10.28
CA ALA A 188 7.03 -4.95 9.11
C ALA A 188 6.23 -4.80 7.81
N THR A 189 6.83 -4.18 6.80
CA THR A 189 6.32 -4.11 5.44
C THR A 189 6.09 -5.52 4.89
N GLY A 190 4.93 -5.71 4.26
CA GLY A 190 4.57 -6.92 3.55
C GLY A 190 3.12 -7.33 3.79
N PRO A 191 2.60 -8.30 3.02
CA PRO A 191 1.21 -8.72 3.06
C PRO A 191 0.80 -9.43 4.36
N ASN A 192 1.69 -9.55 5.34
CA ASN A 192 1.35 -10.06 6.68
C ASN A 192 1.36 -8.97 7.75
N GLY A 193 1.88 -7.77 7.44
CA GLY A 193 1.85 -6.62 8.34
C GLY A 193 0.43 -6.07 8.46
N VAL A 194 -0.16 -6.17 9.65
CA VAL A 194 -1.50 -5.65 9.94
C VAL A 194 -1.46 -4.82 11.21
N ILE A 195 -1.85 -3.56 11.13
CA ILE A 195 -2.16 -2.71 12.27
C ILE A 195 -3.68 -2.70 12.44
N ARG A 196 -4.18 -3.08 13.61
CA ARG A 196 -5.61 -2.94 13.94
C ARG A 196 -5.82 -1.62 14.64
N ALA A 197 -6.61 -0.73 14.05
CA ALA A 197 -6.96 0.55 14.62
C ALA A 197 -8.39 0.50 15.16
N HIS A 198 -8.54 0.65 16.47
CA HIS A 198 -9.85 0.71 17.10
C HIS A 198 -10.33 2.15 17.09
N ARG A 199 -11.37 2.43 16.31
CA ARG A 199 -11.93 3.77 16.13
C ARG A 199 -12.66 4.23 17.40
N GLY A 200 -12.43 5.48 17.78
CA GLY A 200 -13.14 6.18 18.86
C GLY A 200 -13.75 7.48 18.37
N SER A 201 -14.55 8.10 19.24
CA SER A 201 -15.10 9.44 18.98
C SER A 201 -14.00 10.51 19.09
N PRO A 202 -14.12 11.63 18.37
CA PRO A 202 -13.20 12.74 18.49
C PRO A 202 -13.36 13.36 19.88
N GLU A 203 -12.23 13.63 20.54
CA GLU A 203 -12.18 14.29 21.87
C GLU A 203 -12.40 15.80 21.76
#